data_AF-A0A6L6QIX4-F1
#
_entry.id   AF-A0A6L6QIX4-F1
#
_cell.length_a   1.000
_cell.length_b   1.000
_cell.length_c   1.000
_cell.angle_alpha   90.00
_cell.angle_beta   90.00
_cell.angle_gamma   90.00
#
_symmetry.space_group_name_H-M   'P 1'
#
loop_
_entity.id
_entity.type
_entity.pdbx_description
1 polymer ?
#
loop_
_entity_poly.entity_id
_entity_poly.type
_entity_poly.pdbx_seq_one_letter_code
_entity_poly.pdbx_strand_id
1 'polypeptide(L)'
;MSDRPCVLVFSGADPSGGAGMAADIQAITAMGAHALPVLTAITVQDNNHVHAVMPLAPEVVQQQARTLMAQVPVAAVKIGIPGSAENAQAIAQLIVELRATHRQAAEAAPGWAARLYTEPPVVLDPVLRSGHGDALGRDDAVKSLAPLLPLATLIMPNGPEAAALAASMARHAALPPGA
;
A
#
# COMPACT_ATOMS: atom_id res chain seq x y z
N MET A 1 -13.46 0.84 -21.16
CA MET A 1 -13.11 1.32 -19.81
C MET A 1 -12.66 2.77 -19.93
N SER A 2 -12.92 3.58 -18.91
CA SER A 2 -12.58 5.01 -18.86
C SER A 2 -11.08 5.26 -19.09
N ASP A 3 -10.70 6.30 -19.83
CA ASP A 3 -9.29 6.76 -20.03
C ASP A 3 -8.63 7.32 -18.74
N ARG A 4 -9.19 7.04 -17.58
CA ARG A 4 -8.69 7.58 -16.31
C ARG A 4 -7.50 6.76 -15.82
N PRO A 5 -6.44 7.41 -15.31
CA PRO A 5 -5.37 6.71 -14.61
C PRO A 5 -5.95 5.87 -13.46
N CYS A 6 -5.59 4.59 -13.42
CA CYS A 6 -6.07 3.70 -12.37
C CYS A 6 -5.02 3.57 -11.26
N VAL A 7 -5.44 3.70 -10.01
CA VAL A 7 -4.56 3.64 -8.83
C VAL A 7 -4.90 2.39 -8.04
N LEU A 8 -3.94 1.46 -7.89
CA LEU A 8 -4.10 0.27 -7.07
C LEU A 8 -3.90 0.63 -5.60
N VAL A 9 -4.92 0.41 -4.78
CA VAL A 9 -4.93 0.84 -3.38
C VAL A 9 -4.98 -0.38 -2.47
N PHE A 10 -3.99 -0.52 -1.60
CA PHE A 10 -3.98 -1.51 -0.52
C PHE A 10 -4.31 -0.81 0.80
N SER A 11 -5.50 -1.04 1.36
CA SER A 11 -5.95 -0.32 2.55
C SER A 11 -7.01 -1.08 3.33
N GLY A 12 -7.19 -0.71 4.60
CA GLY A 12 -8.22 -1.28 5.46
C GLY A 12 -9.60 -0.69 5.18
N ALA A 13 -10.65 -1.46 5.43
CA ALA A 13 -12.02 -0.97 5.43
C ALA A 13 -12.36 -0.38 6.80
N ASP A 14 -12.53 0.94 6.83
CA ASP A 14 -13.14 1.69 7.94
C ASP A 14 -14.66 1.78 7.72
N PRO A 15 -15.50 1.18 8.58
CA PRO A 15 -16.95 1.23 8.46
C PRO A 15 -17.55 2.63 8.69
N SER A 16 -16.85 3.56 9.34
CA SER A 16 -17.31 4.95 9.50
C SER A 16 -17.23 5.74 8.19
N GLY A 17 -16.36 5.30 7.27
CA GLY A 17 -16.05 5.99 6.02
C GLY A 17 -15.13 7.20 6.16
N GLY A 18 -14.59 7.45 7.37
CA GLY A 18 -13.73 8.60 7.65
C GLY A 18 -12.26 8.41 7.25
N ALA A 19 -11.79 7.16 7.17
CA ALA A 19 -10.42 6.81 6.86
C ALA A 19 -10.32 5.58 5.93
N GLY A 20 -9.10 5.06 5.78
CA GLY A 20 -8.81 3.84 5.04
C GLY A 20 -9.29 3.89 3.59
N MET A 21 -9.81 2.76 3.11
CA MET A 21 -10.21 2.58 1.71
C MET A 21 -11.25 3.61 1.24
N ALA A 22 -12.19 4.00 2.10
CA ALA A 22 -13.23 4.96 1.74
C ALA A 22 -12.62 6.34 1.45
N ALA A 23 -11.73 6.82 2.33
CA ALA A 23 -11.01 8.07 2.15
C ALA A 23 -10.08 8.02 0.93
N ASP A 24 -9.37 6.90 0.73
CA ASP A 24 -8.51 6.69 -0.44
C ASP A 24 -9.31 6.81 -1.76
N ILE A 25 -10.47 6.14 -1.86
CA ILE A 25 -11.34 6.20 -3.03
C ILE A 25 -11.81 7.64 -3.31
N GLN A 26 -12.25 8.36 -2.26
CA GLN A 26 -12.72 9.74 -2.41
C GLN A 26 -11.60 10.67 -2.89
N ALA A 27 -10.40 10.58 -2.29
CA ALA A 27 -9.26 11.39 -2.67
C ALA A 27 -8.83 11.12 -4.12
N ILE A 28 -8.70 9.86 -4.51
CA ILE A 28 -8.31 9.48 -5.89
C ILE A 28 -9.36 9.93 -6.90
N THR A 29 -10.65 9.77 -6.58
CA THR A 29 -11.75 10.21 -7.46
C THR A 29 -11.78 11.73 -7.61
N ALA A 30 -11.55 12.48 -6.53
CA ALA A 30 -11.47 13.94 -6.55
C ALA A 30 -10.32 14.44 -7.44
N MET A 31 -9.24 13.66 -7.56
CA MET A 31 -8.11 13.92 -8.46
C MET A 31 -8.34 13.46 -9.91
N GLY A 32 -9.53 12.99 -10.26
CA GLY A 32 -9.89 12.56 -11.62
C GLY A 32 -9.37 11.18 -12.02
N ALA A 33 -8.80 10.42 -11.08
CA ALA A 33 -8.32 9.06 -11.28
C ALA A 33 -9.40 8.02 -10.87
N HIS A 34 -9.13 6.75 -11.15
CA HIS A 34 -9.99 5.64 -10.74
C HIS A 34 -9.28 4.77 -9.69
N ALA A 35 -9.88 4.60 -8.52
CA ALA A 35 -9.34 3.73 -7.48
C ALA A 35 -9.66 2.26 -7.78
N LEU A 36 -8.66 1.39 -7.65
CA LEU A 36 -8.77 -0.06 -7.69
C LEU A 36 -8.56 -0.58 -6.25
N PRO A 37 -9.65 -0.76 -5.48
CA PRO A 37 -9.54 -1.09 -4.07
C PRO A 37 -9.14 -2.56 -3.86
N VAL A 38 -8.07 -2.79 -3.08
CA VAL A 38 -7.67 -4.09 -2.55
C VAL A 38 -7.72 -4.00 -1.02
N LEU A 39 -8.68 -4.70 -0.42
CA LEU A 39 -8.82 -4.70 1.03
C LEU A 39 -7.72 -5.54 1.67
N THR A 40 -7.08 -5.00 2.70
CA THR A 40 -6.03 -5.66 3.49
C THR A 40 -6.51 -6.07 4.87
N ALA A 41 -7.45 -5.34 5.44
CA ALA A 41 -8.09 -5.62 6.71
C ALA A 41 -9.51 -5.06 6.74
N ILE A 42 -10.36 -5.63 7.58
CA ILE A 42 -11.62 -5.03 8.01
C ILE A 42 -11.42 -4.55 9.44
N THR A 43 -11.91 -3.35 9.76
CA THR A 43 -11.86 -2.82 11.12
C THR A 43 -13.26 -2.78 11.72
N VAL A 44 -13.32 -2.96 13.03
CA VAL A 44 -14.46 -2.55 13.84
C VAL A 44 -14.02 -1.27 14.53
N GLN A 45 -14.45 -0.12 14.02
CA GLN A 45 -14.07 1.18 14.56
C GLN A 45 -15.21 2.19 14.42
N ASP A 46 -15.14 3.25 15.22
CA ASP A 46 -15.90 4.49 15.05
C ASP A 46 -14.92 5.66 14.80
N ASN A 47 -15.42 6.90 14.79
CA ASN A 47 -14.59 8.08 14.53
C ASN A 47 -13.51 8.32 15.60
N ASN A 48 -13.62 7.67 16.77
CA ASN A 48 -12.79 7.91 17.94
C ASN A 48 -11.88 6.71 18.23
N HIS A 49 -12.34 5.48 18.02
CA HIS A 49 -11.63 4.29 18.46
C HIS A 49 -11.68 3.14 17.47
N VAL A 50 -10.56 2.41 17.39
CA VAL A 50 -10.50 1.09 16.75
C VAL A 50 -10.65 0.00 17.80
N HIS A 51 -11.78 -0.69 17.75
CA HIS A 51 -12.10 -1.79 18.68
C HIS A 51 -11.51 -3.12 18.24
N ALA A 52 -11.43 -3.37 16.93
CA ALA A 52 -10.83 -4.58 16.40
C ALA A 52 -10.27 -4.37 15.00
N VAL A 53 -9.24 -5.17 14.67
CA VAL A 53 -8.67 -5.26 13.33
C VAL A 53 -8.67 -6.73 12.92
N MET A 54 -9.24 -6.99 11.75
CA MET A 54 -9.32 -8.31 11.14
C MET A 54 -8.55 -8.28 9.82
N PRO A 55 -7.25 -8.60 9.82
CA PRO A 55 -6.48 -8.76 8.60
C PRO A 55 -7.10 -9.83 7.72
N LEU A 56 -7.20 -9.56 6.42
CA LEU A 56 -7.56 -10.59 5.45
C LEU A 56 -6.38 -11.53 5.23
N ALA A 57 -6.69 -12.76 4.83
CA ALA A 57 -5.67 -13.73 4.47
C ALA A 57 -4.83 -13.22 3.27
N PRO A 58 -3.50 -13.39 3.26
CA PRO A 58 -2.63 -12.90 2.19
C PRO A 58 -3.05 -13.38 0.80
N GLU A 59 -3.56 -14.60 0.69
CA GLU A 59 -4.05 -15.18 -0.57
C GLU A 59 -5.24 -14.41 -1.13
N VAL A 60 -6.12 -13.92 -0.26
CA VAL A 60 -7.28 -13.09 -0.64
C VAL A 60 -6.81 -11.71 -1.10
N VAL A 61 -5.82 -11.11 -0.45
CA VAL A 61 -5.19 -9.85 -0.90
C VAL A 61 -4.57 -10.02 -2.28
N GLN A 62 -3.81 -11.09 -2.49
CA GLN A 62 -3.20 -11.41 -3.79
C GLN A 62 -4.24 -11.67 -4.88
N GLN A 63 -5.29 -12.42 -4.59
CA GLN A 63 -6.33 -12.73 -5.56
C GLN A 63 -7.08 -11.46 -6.02
N GLN A 64 -7.41 -10.56 -5.09
CA GLN A 64 -8.00 -9.25 -5.42
C GLN A 64 -7.08 -8.45 -6.35
N ALA A 65 -5.82 -8.25 -5.97
CA ALA A 65 -4.87 -7.45 -6.72
C ALA A 65 -4.59 -8.03 -8.12
N ARG A 66 -4.30 -9.33 -8.23
CA ARG A 66 -4.04 -9.99 -9.52
C ARG A 66 -5.23 -9.91 -10.46
N THR A 67 -6.45 -10.03 -9.93
CA THR A 67 -7.67 -9.90 -10.74
C THR A 67 -7.79 -8.50 -11.34
N LEU A 68 -7.48 -7.46 -10.56
CA LEU A 68 -7.53 -6.07 -11.03
C LEU A 68 -6.38 -5.76 -12.01
N MET A 69 -5.15 -6.16 -11.66
CA MET A 69 -3.95 -5.98 -12.49
C MET A 69 -4.05 -6.66 -13.85
N ALA A 70 -4.79 -7.77 -13.95
CA ALA A 70 -5.01 -8.47 -15.22
C ALA A 70 -5.98 -7.73 -16.18
N GLN A 71 -6.79 -6.81 -15.66
CA GLN A 71 -7.83 -6.13 -16.44
C GLN A 71 -7.45 -4.71 -16.83
N VAL A 72 -6.66 -4.02 -16.00
CA VAL A 72 -6.45 -2.59 -16.13
C VAL A 72 -4.96 -2.23 -15.96
N PRO A 73 -4.38 -1.33 -16.78
CA PRO A 73 -3.05 -0.80 -16.53
C PRO A 73 -3.03 0.03 -15.25
N VAL A 74 -2.15 -0.30 -14.31
CA VAL A 74 -2.04 0.41 -13.03
C VAL A 74 -1.07 1.59 -13.18
N ALA A 75 -1.57 2.81 -13.05
CA ALA A 75 -0.77 4.02 -13.20
C ALA A 75 0.02 4.37 -11.92
N ALA A 76 -0.47 3.99 -10.73
CA ALA A 76 0.20 4.21 -9.46
C ALA A 76 -0.29 3.20 -8.41
N VAL A 77 0.47 3.05 -7.33
CA VAL A 77 0.11 2.24 -6.17
C VAL A 77 0.06 3.12 -4.92
N LYS A 78 -1.00 2.98 -4.12
CA LYS A 78 -1.09 3.53 -2.75
C LYS A 78 -1.12 2.35 -1.80
N ILE A 79 -0.24 2.35 -0.79
CA ILE A 79 -0.33 1.47 0.38
C ILE A 79 -0.68 2.29 1.63
N GLY A 80 -1.81 1.95 2.27
CA GLY A 80 -2.14 2.34 3.64
C GLY A 80 -1.78 1.24 4.62
N ILE A 81 -2.72 0.80 5.47
CA ILE A 81 -2.45 -0.30 6.41
C ILE A 81 -2.31 -1.66 5.67
N PRO A 82 -1.24 -2.44 5.88
CA PRO A 82 -1.17 -3.83 5.41
C PRO A 82 -2.00 -4.80 6.26
N GLY A 83 -2.27 -4.46 7.53
CA GLY A 83 -3.01 -5.31 8.48
C GLY A 83 -2.17 -6.43 9.13
N SER A 84 -1.17 -6.98 8.43
CA SER A 84 -0.19 -7.93 8.99
C SER A 84 1.15 -7.91 8.25
N ALA A 85 2.17 -8.53 8.83
CA ALA A 85 3.47 -8.71 8.19
C ALA A 85 3.40 -9.55 6.90
N GLU A 86 2.56 -10.59 6.88
CA GLU A 86 2.37 -11.44 5.70
C GLU A 86 1.70 -10.67 4.56
N ASN A 87 0.74 -9.80 4.87
CA ASN A 87 0.14 -8.92 3.87
C ASN A 87 1.16 -7.92 3.33
N ALA A 88 2.04 -7.36 4.17
CA ALA A 88 3.09 -6.48 3.69
C ALA A 88 4.06 -7.19 2.73
N GLN A 89 4.42 -8.45 3.02
CA GLN A 89 5.21 -9.28 2.11
C GLN A 89 4.46 -9.58 0.80
N ALA A 90 3.17 -9.92 0.88
CA ALA A 90 2.35 -10.17 -0.30
C ALA A 90 2.23 -8.92 -1.19
N ILE A 91 2.03 -7.74 -0.59
CA ILE A 91 2.00 -6.45 -1.29
C ILE A 91 3.34 -6.16 -1.97
N ALA A 92 4.46 -6.40 -1.27
CA ALA A 92 5.79 -6.21 -1.85
C ALA A 92 5.98 -7.09 -3.10
N GLN A 93 5.59 -8.37 -3.02
CA GLN A 93 5.65 -9.30 -4.14
C GLN A 93 4.77 -8.84 -5.32
N LEU A 94 3.54 -8.38 -5.05
CA LEU A 94 2.62 -7.87 -6.08
C LEU A 94 3.19 -6.64 -6.79
N ILE A 95 3.89 -5.73 -6.08
CA ILE A 95 4.53 -4.57 -6.70
C ILE A 95 5.67 -4.98 -7.62
N VAL A 96 6.49 -5.95 -7.21
CA VAL A 96 7.57 -6.49 -8.05
C VAL A 96 7.00 -7.11 -9.33
N GLU A 97 5.94 -7.91 -9.20
CA GLU A 97 5.24 -8.50 -10.34
C GLU A 97 4.62 -7.44 -11.25
N LEU A 98 3.95 -6.44 -10.68
CA LEU A 98 3.37 -5.32 -11.44
C LEU A 98 4.44 -4.63 -12.30
N ARG A 99 5.58 -4.27 -11.69
CA ARG A 99 6.71 -3.65 -12.41
C ARG A 99 7.27 -4.56 -13.50
N ALA A 100 7.31 -5.88 -13.27
CA ALA A 100 7.76 -6.84 -14.28
C ALA A 100 6.80 -6.89 -15.48
N THR A 101 5.49 -6.96 -15.25
CA THR A 101 4.47 -6.91 -16.30
C THR A 101 4.52 -5.59 -17.08
N HIS A 102 4.70 -4.48 -16.38
CA HIS A 102 4.84 -3.16 -16.98
C HIS A 102 6.09 -3.02 -17.87
N ARG A 103 7.24 -3.54 -17.43
CA ARG A 103 8.46 -3.60 -18.26
C ARG A 103 8.25 -4.41 -19.53
N GLN A 104 7.66 -5.61 -19.42
CA GLN A 104 7.35 -6.45 -20.58
C GLN A 104 6.42 -5.75 -21.58
N ALA A 105 5.38 -5.06 -21.09
CA ALA A 105 4.48 -4.29 -21.94
C ALA A 105 5.18 -3.09 -22.61
N ALA A 106 6.11 -2.44 -21.91
CA ALA A 106 6.85 -1.29 -22.44
C ALA A 106 7.83 -1.68 -23.56
N GLU A 107 8.43 -2.87 -23.52
CA GLU A 107 9.28 -3.40 -24.59
C GLU A 107 8.51 -3.61 -25.90
N ALA A 108 7.21 -3.94 -25.81
CA ALA A 108 6.32 -4.08 -26.96
C ALA A 108 5.74 -2.73 -27.45
N ALA A 109 5.94 -1.64 -26.70
CA ALA A 109 5.34 -0.33 -27.00
C ALA A 109 6.31 0.59 -27.79
N PRO A 110 5.79 1.46 -28.67
CA PRO A 110 6.63 2.46 -29.34
C PRO A 110 7.28 3.40 -28.31
N GLY A 111 8.53 3.82 -28.56
CA GLY A 111 9.41 4.42 -27.55
C GLY A 111 8.92 5.67 -26.82
N TRP A 112 7.91 6.38 -27.34
CA TRP A 112 7.27 7.51 -26.65
C TRP A 112 6.21 7.07 -25.62
N ALA A 113 5.61 5.89 -25.78
CA ALA A 113 4.63 5.30 -24.85
C ALA A 113 5.30 4.45 -23.75
N ALA A 114 6.47 3.86 -24.03
CA ALA A 114 7.19 2.97 -23.11
C ALA A 114 7.62 3.63 -21.78
N ARG A 115 7.91 4.93 -21.78
CA ARG A 115 8.42 5.67 -20.60
C ARG A 115 7.32 6.07 -19.61
N LEU A 116 6.06 6.08 -20.02
CA LEU A 116 4.96 6.56 -19.17
C LEU A 116 4.45 5.52 -18.17
N TYR A 117 4.93 4.26 -18.25
CA TYR A 117 4.36 3.16 -17.49
C TYR A 117 5.36 2.11 -16.99
N THR A 118 6.68 2.28 -17.13
CA THR A 118 7.61 1.17 -16.84
C THR A 118 7.70 0.82 -15.35
N GLU A 119 7.63 1.83 -14.48
CA GLU A 119 7.63 1.66 -13.03
C GLU A 119 6.57 2.56 -12.40
N PRO A 120 5.39 2.02 -12.07
CA PRO A 120 4.35 2.78 -11.38
C PRO A 120 4.89 3.34 -10.05
N PRO A 121 4.70 4.64 -9.76
CA PRO A 121 5.08 5.20 -8.47
C PRO A 121 4.30 4.53 -7.35
N VAL A 122 5.00 4.28 -6.24
CA VAL A 122 4.43 3.67 -5.03
C VAL A 122 4.42 4.72 -3.93
N VAL A 123 3.22 5.09 -3.47
CA VAL A 123 3.02 5.96 -2.32
C VAL A 123 2.75 5.09 -1.10
N LEU A 124 3.65 5.15 -0.12
CA LEU A 124 3.51 4.47 1.17
C LEU A 124 3.08 5.48 2.23
N ASP A 125 1.86 5.32 2.73
CA ASP A 125 1.38 5.96 3.94
C ASP A 125 1.68 5.01 5.11
N PRO A 126 2.71 5.28 5.93
CA PRO A 126 3.20 4.34 6.92
C PRO A 126 2.31 4.38 8.17
N VAL A 127 1.03 4.07 8.01
CA VAL A 127 0.02 4.13 9.06
C VAL A 127 0.38 3.14 10.18
N LEU A 128 0.97 3.64 11.26
CA LEU A 128 1.42 2.81 12.39
C LEU A 128 0.33 2.61 13.45
N ARG A 129 -0.59 3.57 13.58
CA ARG A 129 -1.65 3.63 14.61
C ARG A 129 -2.88 4.37 14.08
N SER A 130 -4.02 4.20 14.74
CA SER A 130 -5.19 5.05 14.45
C SER A 130 -4.87 6.51 14.77
N GLY A 131 -5.68 7.45 14.28
CA GLY A 131 -5.55 8.88 14.62
C GLY A 131 -5.62 9.14 16.14
N HIS A 132 -6.15 8.19 16.91
CA HIS A 132 -6.26 8.23 18.38
C HIS A 132 -5.26 7.30 19.10
N GLY A 133 -4.39 6.61 18.36
CA GLY A 133 -3.28 5.82 18.91
C GLY A 133 -3.50 4.30 18.99
N ASP A 134 -4.64 3.79 18.52
CA ASP A 134 -4.97 2.37 18.59
C ASP A 134 -4.12 1.52 17.64
N ALA A 135 -3.92 0.25 17.97
CA ALA A 135 -3.18 -0.68 17.12
C ALA A 135 -3.99 -1.03 15.86
N LEU A 136 -3.33 -1.01 14.70
CA LEU A 136 -3.94 -1.24 13.38
C LEU A 136 -3.52 -2.57 12.73
N GLY A 137 -2.98 -3.50 13.52
CA GLY A 137 -2.48 -4.79 13.06
C GLY A 137 -2.10 -5.68 14.22
N ARG A 138 -1.74 -6.94 13.92
CA ARG A 138 -1.34 -7.93 14.92
C ARG A 138 0.13 -7.84 15.31
N ASP A 139 0.95 -7.38 14.38
CA ASP A 139 2.40 -7.39 14.46
C ASP A 139 2.97 -6.01 14.85
N ASP A 140 4.29 -5.97 15.06
CA ASP A 140 5.03 -4.72 15.09
C ASP A 140 4.85 -3.99 13.75
N ALA A 141 4.06 -2.92 13.76
CA ALA A 141 3.70 -2.16 12.57
C ALA A 141 4.93 -1.66 11.82
N VAL A 142 5.98 -1.24 12.53
CA VAL A 142 7.19 -0.69 11.90
C VAL A 142 7.98 -1.80 11.20
N LYS A 143 8.14 -2.95 11.85
CA LYS A 143 8.83 -4.10 11.21
C LYS A 143 8.05 -4.64 10.03
N SER A 144 6.72 -4.64 10.12
CA SER A 144 5.84 -5.11 9.05
C SER A 144 6.00 -4.28 7.77
N LEU A 145 6.33 -2.99 7.87
CA LEU A 145 6.55 -2.12 6.72
C LEU A 145 7.92 -2.31 6.05
N ALA A 146 8.88 -2.99 6.67
CA ALA A 146 10.25 -3.11 6.15
C ALA A 146 10.34 -3.62 4.70
N PRO A 147 9.54 -4.62 4.25
CA PRO A 147 9.56 -5.08 2.85
C PRO A 147 9.06 -4.02 1.84
N LEU A 148 8.29 -3.04 2.30
CA LEU A 148 7.64 -2.03 1.45
C LEU A 148 8.52 -0.78 1.28
N LEU A 149 9.36 -0.46 2.27
CA LEU A 149 10.19 0.75 2.25
C LEU A 149 11.08 0.86 0.99
N PRO A 150 11.79 -0.20 0.53
CA PRO A 150 12.63 -0.11 -0.66
C PRO A 150 11.84 0.05 -1.97
N LEU A 151 10.53 -0.23 -1.94
CA LEU A 151 9.66 -0.16 -3.11
C LEU A 151 8.98 1.20 -3.23
N ALA A 152 8.90 1.97 -2.14
CA ALA A 152 8.23 3.26 -2.09
C ALA A 152 8.98 4.32 -2.90
N THR A 153 8.24 5.02 -3.76
CA THR A 153 8.68 6.22 -4.45
C THR A 153 8.54 7.44 -3.53
N LEU A 154 7.48 7.45 -2.73
CA LEU A 154 7.18 8.50 -1.76
C LEU A 154 6.66 7.85 -0.48
N ILE A 155 7.21 8.24 0.67
CA ILE A 155 6.73 7.83 1.98
C ILE A 155 6.14 9.06 2.67
N MET A 156 4.92 8.96 3.20
CA MET A 156 4.16 10.09 3.76
C MET A 156 3.92 9.96 5.26
N PRO A 157 4.97 9.96 6.11
CA PRO A 157 4.78 9.87 7.55
C PRO A 157 4.32 11.19 8.16
N ASN A 158 3.51 11.11 9.21
CA ASN A 158 3.41 12.20 10.18
C ASN A 158 4.66 12.23 11.12
N GLY A 159 4.74 13.22 12.01
CA GLY A 159 5.89 13.39 12.91
C GLY A 159 6.22 12.13 13.76
N PRO A 160 5.24 11.59 14.51
CA PRO A 160 5.42 10.34 15.26
C PRO A 160 5.84 9.15 14.41
N GLU A 161 5.26 8.97 13.22
CA GLU A 161 5.61 7.88 12.30
C GLU A 161 7.03 8.02 11.76
N ALA A 162 7.43 9.24 11.40
CA ALA A 162 8.78 9.54 10.93
C ALA A 162 9.83 9.19 12.01
N ALA A 163 9.56 9.56 13.26
CA ALA A 163 10.43 9.22 14.38
C ALA A 163 10.54 7.70 14.60
N ALA A 164 9.43 6.97 14.52
CA ALA A 164 9.41 5.52 14.69
C ALA A 164 10.16 4.78 13.56
N LEU A 165 9.96 5.21 12.30
CA LEU A 165 10.68 4.68 11.14
C LEU A 165 12.18 4.96 11.25
N ALA A 166 12.57 6.20 11.56
CA ALA A 166 13.98 6.59 11.71
C ALA A 166 14.68 5.77 12.81
N ALA A 167 14.02 5.57 13.95
CA ALA A 167 14.56 4.76 15.04
C ALA A 167 14.74 3.29 14.62
N SER A 168 13.84 2.73 13.82
CA SER A 168 13.97 1.36 13.30
C SER A 168 15.11 1.22 12.30
N MET A 169 15.28 2.19 11.41
CA MET A 169 16.37 2.22 10.43
C MET A 169 17.73 2.37 11.12
N ALA A 170 17.84 3.23 12.13
CA ALA A 170 19.06 3.39 12.91
C ALA A 170 19.49 2.09 13.63
N ARG A 171 18.53 1.32 14.16
CA ARG A 171 18.80 0.01 14.77
C ARG A 171 19.30 -1.02 13.76
N HIS A 172 18.80 -1.01 12.52
CA HIS A 172 19.29 -1.89 11.45
C HIS A 172 20.67 -1.49 10.95
N ALA A 173 20.97 -0.18 10.88
CA ALA A 173 22.30 0.30 10.52
C ALA A 173 23.37 0.03 11.59
N ALA A 174 22.96 -0.16 12.85
CA ALA A 174 23.84 -0.43 13.98
C ALA A 174 24.20 -1.92 14.19
N LEU A 175 23.63 -2.84 13.39
CA LEU A 175 24.06 -4.25 13.36
C LEU A 175 25.29 -4.39 12.46
N PRO A 176 26.41 -4.95 12.94
CA PRO A 176 27.57 -5.19 12.08
C PRO A 176 27.22 -6.21 10.99
N PRO A 177 27.78 -6.10 9.77
CA PRO A 177 27.53 -7.08 8.73
C PRO A 177 28.10 -8.44 9.15
N GLY A 178 27.23 -9.42 9.44
CA GLY A 178 27.59 -10.82 9.63
C GLY A 178 27.43 -11.41 11.04
N ALA A 179 26.36 -11.07 11.77
CA ALA A 179 25.92 -11.85 12.95
C ALA A 179 24.92 -12.94 12.56
#